data_AF-N1ZKY0-F1
#
_entry.id   AF-N1ZKY0-F1
#
_cell.length_a   1.000
_cell.length_b   1.000
_cell.length_c   1.000
_cell.angle_alpha   90.00
_cell.angle_beta   90.00
_cell.angle_gamma   90.00
#
_symmetry.space_group_name_H-M   'P 1'
#
loop_
_entity.id
_entity.type
_entity.pdbx_description
1 polymer ?
#
loop_
_entity_poly.entity_id
_entity_poly.type
_entity_poly.pdbx_seq_one_letter_code
_entity_poly.pdbx_strand_id
1 'polypeptide(L)'
;MCTAMEDTITKDTRIDKKMGIHVMLTGQGCRAYSAKHDLMLLVRLLHALPRINFSRIDLAIDDFESKVISYTDINAHAKKGHMTSRWSKWDEVVSRRTGDNTYLGRTMYFGSQASDLYCRVYDKTLERKAKAYEDIETEWTRLEVVYKRDRAKRLVEHLIDRDLPIGEALRGTLKQYLRFLTPGNDSNKSRWPSASWWVELLEDVASLTLTIKKDVKSIEDMADWVDRQIAPTMAAILTAHEGDLSWLHKIVAKGSKRLTRRHKDAISTYLQGGTV
;
A
#
# COMPACT_ATOMS: atom_id res chain seq x y z
N MET A 1 -13.95 11.53 -1.01
CA MET A 1 -13.83 12.71 -1.88
C MET A 1 -15.07 13.57 -1.65
N CYS A 2 -14.97 14.60 -0.80
CA CYS A 2 -15.92 15.70 -0.83
C CYS A 2 -15.40 16.64 -1.91
N THR A 3 -16.02 16.63 -3.09
CA THR A 3 -15.67 17.55 -4.17
C THR A 3 -16.17 18.94 -3.77
N ALA A 4 -15.28 19.74 -3.17
CA ALA A 4 -15.37 21.18 -3.36
C ALA A 4 -14.98 21.43 -4.83
N MET A 5 -15.85 22.07 -5.61
CA MET A 5 -15.53 22.41 -7.00
C MET A 5 -14.55 23.59 -7.10
N GLU A 6 -14.21 24.23 -5.98
CA GLU A 6 -13.30 25.37 -5.91
C GLU A 6 -12.37 25.25 -4.70
N ASP A 7 -11.13 25.73 -4.85
CA ASP A 7 -10.07 25.70 -3.84
C ASP A 7 -10.32 26.62 -2.62
N THR A 8 -11.42 27.39 -2.63
CA THR A 8 -11.75 28.36 -1.57
C THR A 8 -13.11 28.03 -0.94
N ILE A 9 -13.13 27.74 0.36
CA ILE A 9 -14.37 27.51 1.10
C ILE A 9 -15.03 28.85 1.38
N THR A 10 -16.10 29.17 0.66
CA THR A 10 -16.92 30.38 0.86
C THR A 10 -18.23 30.07 1.61
N LYS A 11 -18.95 31.11 2.07
CA LYS A 11 -20.25 30.99 2.77
C LYS A 11 -21.33 30.28 1.94
N ASP A 12 -21.16 30.24 0.62
CA ASP A 12 -22.10 29.64 -0.35
C ASP A 12 -21.73 28.20 -0.73
N THR A 13 -20.69 27.63 -0.13
CA THR A 13 -20.32 26.23 -0.34
C THR A 13 -21.46 25.34 0.12
N ARG A 14 -22.11 24.62 -0.81
CA ARG A 14 -23.15 23.63 -0.51
C ARG A 14 -22.55 22.44 0.22
N ILE A 15 -22.44 22.56 1.53
CA ILE A 15 -22.15 21.43 2.42
C ILE A 15 -23.45 20.65 2.57
N ASP A 16 -23.50 19.43 2.06
CA ASP A 16 -24.57 18.51 2.43
C ASP A 16 -24.43 18.22 3.94
N LYS A 17 -25.24 18.90 4.75
CA LYS A 17 -25.24 18.79 6.20
C LYS A 17 -25.51 17.35 6.69
N LYS A 18 -25.97 16.45 5.82
CA LYS A 18 -26.17 15.03 6.14
C LYS A 18 -24.89 14.19 6.03
N MET A 19 -23.89 14.63 5.27
CA MET A 19 -22.73 13.80 4.87
C MET A 19 -21.58 13.76 5.88
N GLY A 20 -21.62 14.58 6.93
CA GLY A 20 -20.61 14.58 8.01
C GLY A 20 -19.18 14.89 7.52
N ILE A 21 -18.19 14.39 8.25
CA ILE A 21 -16.76 14.53 7.90
C ILE A 21 -16.26 13.18 7.37
N HIS A 22 -15.65 13.20 6.18
CA HIS A 22 -15.05 12.02 5.57
C HIS A 22 -13.52 12.11 5.62
N VAL A 23 -12.88 11.13 6.25
CA VAL A 23 -11.42 11.05 6.37
C VAL A 23 -10.90 9.84 5.59
N MET A 24 -9.82 10.01 4.83
CA MET A 24 -9.13 8.94 4.12
C MET A 24 -7.65 8.92 4.49
N LEU A 25 -7.20 7.85 5.16
CA LEU A 25 -5.77 7.54 5.31
C LEU A 25 -5.40 6.49 4.26
N THR A 26 -4.67 6.91 3.23
CA THR A 26 -4.10 5.98 2.23
C THR A 26 -2.99 5.15 2.85
N GLY A 27 -2.48 4.10 2.17
CA GLY A 27 -1.32 3.35 2.69
C GLY A 27 -0.10 4.23 3.00
N GLN A 28 0.14 5.28 2.20
CA GLN A 28 1.17 6.30 2.51
C GLN A 28 0.78 7.19 3.69
N GLY A 29 -0.51 7.52 3.83
CA GLY A 29 -1.04 8.24 5.00
C GLY A 29 -0.92 7.45 6.30
N CYS A 30 -1.25 6.15 6.29
CA CYS A 30 -1.04 5.24 7.40
C CYS A 30 0.43 5.19 7.81
N ARG A 31 1.35 5.09 6.84
CA ARG A 31 2.80 5.16 7.07
C ARG A 31 3.21 6.48 7.74
N ALA A 32 2.77 7.61 7.18
CA ALA A 32 3.12 8.93 7.70
C ALA A 32 2.56 9.17 9.12
N TYR A 33 1.32 8.75 9.39
CA TYR A 33 0.70 8.84 10.71
C TYR A 33 1.44 7.98 11.74
N SER A 34 1.75 6.73 11.36
CA SER A 34 2.41 5.76 12.24
C SER A 34 3.84 6.15 12.62
N ALA A 35 4.45 7.08 11.89
CA ALA A 35 5.77 7.59 12.23
C ALA A 35 5.79 8.34 13.58
N LYS A 36 4.62 8.80 14.07
CA LYS A 36 4.51 9.56 15.32
C LYS A 36 3.37 9.10 16.24
N HIS A 37 2.45 8.27 15.76
CA HIS A 37 1.22 7.92 16.45
C HIS A 37 0.87 6.45 16.27
N ASP A 38 0.10 5.87 17.19
CA ASP A 38 -0.36 4.49 17.09
C ASP A 38 -1.67 4.42 16.27
N LEU A 39 -1.68 3.65 15.17
CA LEU A 39 -2.86 3.47 14.32
C LEU A 39 -4.00 2.74 15.03
N MET A 40 -3.69 1.75 15.88
CA MET A 40 -4.72 1.04 16.61
C MET A 40 -5.33 1.88 17.72
N LEU A 41 -4.54 2.74 18.36
CA LEU A 41 -5.09 3.75 19.26
C LEU A 41 -6.04 4.70 18.51
N LEU A 42 -5.66 5.16 17.31
CA LEU A 42 -6.56 5.96 16.47
C LEU A 42 -7.87 5.22 16.18
N VAL A 43 -7.81 3.96 15.74
CA VAL A 43 -9.02 3.16 15.47
C VAL A 43 -9.88 3.01 16.72
N ARG A 44 -9.27 2.75 17.89
CA ARG A 44 -9.98 2.63 19.17
C ARG A 44 -10.67 3.94 19.57
N LEU A 45 -9.98 5.07 19.43
CA LEU A 45 -10.55 6.39 19.72
C LEU A 45 -11.70 6.73 18.77
N LEU A 46 -11.57 6.42 17.48
CA LEU A 46 -12.63 6.63 16.49
C LEU A 46 -13.85 5.74 16.76
N HIS A 47 -13.64 4.46 17.13
CA HIS A 47 -14.72 3.53 17.45
C HIS A 47 -15.55 3.98 18.66
N ALA A 48 -14.93 4.68 19.61
CA ALA A 48 -15.63 5.25 20.76
C ALA A 48 -16.49 6.49 20.44
N LEU A 49 -16.33 7.09 19.24
CA LEU A 49 -17.12 8.27 18.86
C LEU A 49 -18.54 7.89 18.46
N PRO A 50 -19.56 8.67 18.88
CA PRO A 50 -20.90 8.48 18.39
C PRO A 50 -20.98 8.79 16.89
N ARG A 51 -21.78 8.01 16.15
CA ARG A 51 -22.05 8.22 14.71
C ARG A 51 -20.80 8.08 13.81
N ILE A 52 -19.80 7.32 14.24
CA ILE A 52 -18.67 6.93 13.38
C ILE A 52 -19.10 5.87 12.34
N ASN A 53 -18.52 5.93 11.14
CA ASN A 53 -18.73 4.93 10.10
C ASN A 53 -17.40 4.53 9.45
N PHE A 54 -16.94 3.31 9.72
CA PHE A 54 -15.79 2.70 9.05
C PHE A 54 -16.22 2.19 7.68
N SER A 55 -16.12 3.04 6.66
CA SER A 55 -16.56 2.70 5.30
C SER A 55 -15.61 1.75 4.56
N ARG A 56 -14.31 1.75 4.91
CA ARG A 56 -13.29 0.90 4.31
C ARG A 56 -12.07 0.74 5.22
N ILE A 57 -11.58 -0.49 5.35
CA ILE A 57 -10.30 -0.83 5.99
C ILE A 57 -9.60 -1.87 5.13
N ASP A 58 -8.33 -1.68 4.86
CA ASP A 58 -7.50 -2.61 4.11
C ASP A 58 -6.43 -3.15 5.06
N LEU A 59 -6.42 -4.46 5.33
CA LEU A 59 -5.36 -5.11 6.10
C LEU A 59 -4.35 -5.74 5.12
N ALA A 60 -3.05 -5.65 5.40
CA ALA A 60 -2.01 -6.09 4.48
C ALA A 60 -0.98 -7.01 5.15
N ILE A 61 -0.49 -7.99 4.40
CA ILE A 61 0.73 -8.75 4.69
C ILE A 61 1.77 -8.38 3.63
N ASP A 62 2.96 -8.02 4.10
CA ASP A 62 4.14 -7.78 3.28
C ASP A 62 5.12 -8.94 3.46
N ASP A 63 5.49 -9.58 2.36
CA ASP A 63 6.59 -10.54 2.31
C ASP A 63 7.69 -9.95 1.43
N PHE A 64 8.72 -9.45 2.10
CA PHE A 64 9.82 -8.71 1.48
C PHE A 64 10.82 -9.63 0.76
N GLU A 65 10.68 -10.94 0.90
CA GLU A 65 11.52 -11.96 0.25
C GLU A 65 10.70 -12.89 -0.65
N SER A 66 9.37 -12.72 -0.69
CA SER A 66 8.42 -13.54 -1.42
C SER A 66 8.58 -15.05 -1.15
N LYS A 67 8.97 -15.42 0.08
CA LYS A 67 9.20 -16.80 0.50
C LYS A 67 7.90 -17.55 0.81
N VAL A 68 6.95 -16.87 1.44
CA VAL A 68 5.69 -17.46 1.91
C VAL A 68 4.54 -17.08 0.98
N ILE A 69 4.51 -15.83 0.48
CA ILE A 69 3.48 -15.35 -0.44
C ILE A 69 4.09 -14.87 -1.76
N SER A 70 4.61 -15.79 -2.57
CA SER A 70 5.08 -15.46 -3.92
C SER A 70 3.92 -15.15 -4.88
N TYR A 71 3.93 -13.97 -5.52
CA TYR A 71 2.96 -13.65 -6.58
C TYR A 71 2.99 -14.72 -7.67
N THR A 72 4.18 -15.15 -8.09
CA THR A 72 4.36 -16.09 -9.20
C THR A 72 3.73 -17.44 -8.88
N ASP A 73 3.91 -17.94 -7.65
CA ASP A 73 3.35 -19.21 -7.23
C ASP A 73 1.83 -19.14 -7.07
N ILE A 74 1.34 -18.08 -6.44
CA ILE A 74 -0.09 -17.80 -6.30
C ILE A 74 -0.76 -17.74 -7.69
N ASN A 75 -0.14 -17.04 -8.64
CA ASN A 75 -0.63 -16.94 -10.01
C ASN A 75 -0.65 -18.29 -10.73
N ALA A 76 0.42 -19.08 -10.59
CA ALA A 76 0.50 -20.40 -11.19
C ALA A 76 -0.57 -21.35 -10.64
N HIS A 77 -0.81 -21.34 -9.32
CA HIS A 77 -1.88 -22.14 -8.71
C HIS A 77 -3.26 -21.69 -9.19
N ALA A 78 -3.52 -20.38 -9.24
CA ALA A 78 -4.79 -19.84 -9.71
C ALA A 78 -5.07 -20.21 -11.19
N LYS A 79 -4.07 -20.07 -12.07
CA LYS A 79 -4.19 -20.42 -13.51
C LYS A 79 -4.42 -21.89 -13.76
N LYS A 80 -3.79 -22.76 -12.95
CA LYS A 80 -4.02 -24.22 -13.02
C LYS A 80 -5.31 -24.64 -12.31
N GLY A 81 -6.02 -23.71 -11.67
CA GLY A 81 -7.21 -24.00 -10.89
C GLY A 81 -6.92 -24.81 -9.62
N HIS A 82 -5.70 -24.77 -9.09
CA HIS A 82 -5.26 -25.43 -7.87
C HIS A 82 -5.64 -24.61 -6.63
N MET A 83 -6.92 -24.23 -6.55
CA MET A 83 -7.46 -23.47 -5.45
C MET A 83 -8.95 -23.73 -5.26
N THR A 84 -9.44 -23.43 -4.06
CA THR A 84 -10.86 -23.30 -3.74
C THR A 84 -11.10 -21.91 -3.15
N SER A 85 -12.23 -21.30 -3.49
CA SER A 85 -12.57 -19.95 -3.06
C SER A 85 -14.07 -19.81 -2.78
N ARG A 86 -14.43 -18.97 -1.81
CA ARG A 86 -15.82 -18.54 -1.61
C ARG A 86 -16.22 -17.40 -2.55
N TRP A 87 -15.25 -16.73 -3.16
CA TRP A 87 -15.50 -15.79 -4.25
C TRP A 87 -15.69 -16.55 -5.56
N SER A 88 -16.70 -16.14 -6.33
CA SER A 88 -17.06 -16.78 -7.60
C SER A 88 -16.08 -16.50 -8.74
N LYS A 89 -15.21 -15.50 -8.60
CA LYS A 89 -14.24 -15.12 -9.61
C LYS A 89 -12.95 -14.56 -9.03
N TRP A 90 -11.93 -14.56 -9.87
CA TRP A 90 -10.72 -13.78 -9.68
C TRP A 90 -10.33 -13.12 -11.00
N ASP A 91 -9.74 -11.93 -10.94
CA ASP A 91 -9.31 -11.15 -12.10
C ASP A 91 -7.78 -10.95 -12.03
N GLU A 92 -7.10 -11.01 -13.18
CA GLU A 92 -5.68 -10.67 -13.31
C GLU A 92 -5.53 -9.37 -14.10
N VAL A 93 -4.76 -8.43 -13.55
CA VAL A 93 -4.39 -7.17 -14.19
C VAL A 93 -2.87 -7.14 -14.33
N VAL A 94 -2.40 -7.11 -15.58
CA VAL A 94 -0.98 -7.09 -15.93
C VAL A 94 -0.69 -5.89 -16.81
N SER A 95 0.30 -5.10 -16.42
CA SER A 95 0.86 -4.02 -17.22
C SER A 95 2.25 -4.41 -17.71
N ARG A 96 2.53 -4.16 -18.99
CA ARG A 96 3.82 -4.42 -19.62
C ARG A 96 4.33 -3.20 -20.36
N ARG A 97 5.65 -3.09 -20.47
CA ARG A 97 6.29 -2.05 -21.28
C ARG A 97 6.23 -2.43 -22.75
N THR A 98 5.79 -1.52 -23.61
CA THR A 98 5.62 -1.78 -25.05
C THR A 98 6.94 -2.14 -25.76
N GLY A 99 8.06 -1.54 -25.36
CA GLY A 99 9.34 -1.69 -26.06
C GLY A 99 10.02 -3.05 -25.88
N ASP A 100 9.89 -3.67 -24.70
CA ASP A 100 10.61 -4.91 -24.34
C ASP A 100 9.69 -5.99 -23.73
N ASN A 101 8.39 -5.72 -23.64
CA ASN A 101 7.37 -6.59 -23.06
C ASN A 101 7.60 -6.97 -21.58
N THR A 102 8.49 -6.26 -20.88
CA THR A 102 8.78 -6.48 -19.46
C THR A 102 7.58 -6.12 -18.58
N TYR A 103 7.44 -6.79 -17.44
CA TYR A 103 6.36 -6.49 -16.50
C TYR A 103 6.59 -5.13 -15.84
N LEU A 104 5.55 -4.28 -15.84
CA LEU A 104 5.50 -3.01 -15.11
C LEU A 104 4.62 -3.10 -13.85
N GLY A 105 3.69 -4.07 -13.83
CA GLY A 105 2.80 -4.29 -12.71
C GLY A 105 2.03 -5.59 -12.91
N ARG A 106 1.84 -6.33 -11.82
CA ARG A 106 1.09 -7.59 -11.81
C ARG A 106 0.21 -7.60 -10.58
N THR A 107 -1.09 -7.80 -10.77
CA THR A 107 -2.07 -7.75 -9.67
C THR A 107 -3.16 -8.76 -9.92
N MET A 108 -3.49 -9.54 -8.90
CA MET A 108 -4.62 -10.45 -8.86
C MET A 108 -5.65 -9.95 -7.86
N TYR A 109 -6.92 -10.01 -8.25
CA TYR A 109 -8.06 -9.73 -7.38
C TYR A 109 -8.87 -11.01 -7.20
N PHE A 110 -9.06 -11.48 -5.97
CA PHE A 110 -9.99 -12.55 -5.64
C PHE A 110 -11.28 -11.93 -5.08
N GLY A 111 -12.38 -12.09 -5.80
CA GLY A 111 -13.63 -11.37 -5.54
C GLY A 111 -13.71 -10.02 -6.28
N SER A 112 -14.94 -9.53 -6.42
CA SER A 112 -15.21 -8.26 -7.11
C SER A 112 -14.77 -7.07 -6.27
N GLN A 113 -14.10 -6.09 -6.88
CA GLN A 113 -13.75 -4.83 -6.19
C GLN A 113 -14.99 -4.01 -5.75
N ALA A 114 -16.17 -4.28 -6.31
CA ALA A 114 -17.43 -3.64 -5.90
C ALA A 114 -18.06 -4.29 -4.65
N SER A 115 -17.59 -5.47 -4.25
CA SER A 115 -18.10 -6.20 -3.07
C SER A 115 -17.64 -5.55 -1.76
N ASP A 116 -18.22 -6.04 -0.66
CA ASP A 116 -17.83 -5.64 0.70
C ASP A 116 -16.53 -6.31 1.18
N LEU A 117 -16.07 -7.35 0.48
CA LEU A 117 -14.88 -8.10 0.83
C LEU A 117 -14.23 -8.72 -0.41
N TYR A 118 -12.96 -8.40 -0.63
CA TYR A 118 -12.12 -9.03 -1.64
C TYR A 118 -10.66 -9.08 -1.18
N CYS A 119 -9.88 -9.96 -1.80
CA CYS A 119 -8.44 -10.05 -1.59
C CYS A 119 -7.70 -9.55 -2.84
N ARG A 120 -6.59 -8.85 -2.66
CA ARG A 120 -5.68 -8.46 -3.73
C ARG A 120 -4.27 -8.96 -3.43
N VAL A 121 -3.63 -9.57 -4.41
CA VAL A 121 -2.21 -9.95 -4.35
C VAL A 121 -1.48 -9.26 -5.48
N TYR A 122 -0.36 -8.59 -5.21
CA TYR A 122 0.39 -7.90 -6.26
C TYR A 122 1.89 -7.88 -6.00
N ASP A 123 2.62 -7.81 -7.10
CA ASP A 123 4.06 -7.60 -7.11
C ASP A 123 4.36 -6.14 -6.70
N LYS A 124 4.79 -5.99 -5.45
CA LYS A 124 5.05 -4.71 -4.80
C LYS A 124 6.39 -4.13 -5.25
N THR A 125 7.35 -4.98 -5.62
CA THR A 125 8.61 -4.56 -6.24
C THR A 125 8.35 -3.80 -7.54
N LEU A 126 7.53 -4.38 -8.44
CA LEU A 126 7.14 -3.71 -9.68
C LEU A 126 6.34 -2.42 -9.43
N GLU A 127 5.41 -2.43 -8.47
CA GLU A 127 4.62 -1.25 -8.12
C GLU A 127 5.48 -0.07 -7.63
N ARG A 128 6.54 -0.36 -6.86
CA ARG A 128 7.48 0.65 -6.35
C ARG A 128 8.42 1.15 -7.44
N LYS A 129 8.97 0.25 -8.26
CA LYS A 129 9.81 0.59 -9.43
C LYS A 129 9.05 1.50 -10.40
N ALA A 130 7.78 1.19 -10.69
CA ALA A 130 6.93 2.01 -11.55
C ALA A 130 6.70 3.43 -11.01
N LYS A 131 6.81 3.63 -9.69
CA LYS A 131 6.66 4.91 -9.02
C LYS A 131 7.98 5.63 -8.74
N ALA A 132 9.09 5.15 -9.30
CA ALA A 132 10.45 5.70 -9.11
C ALA A 132 10.89 5.77 -7.63
N TYR A 133 10.47 4.79 -6.82
CA TYR A 133 10.96 4.60 -5.47
C TYR A 133 11.95 3.42 -5.46
N GLU A 134 13.25 3.73 -5.56
CA GLU A 134 14.41 2.86 -5.28
C GLU A 134 14.67 1.61 -6.13
N ASP A 135 15.94 1.17 -6.14
CA ASP A 135 16.37 -0.18 -6.48
C ASP A 135 15.99 -1.12 -5.34
N ILE A 136 14.80 -1.71 -5.43
CA ILE A 136 14.44 -2.83 -4.55
C ILE A 136 15.09 -4.09 -5.13
N GLU A 137 16.11 -4.58 -4.44
CA GLU A 137 16.88 -5.77 -4.82
C GLU A 137 16.13 -7.09 -4.59
N THR A 138 15.15 -7.13 -3.67
CA THR A 138 14.42 -8.35 -3.32
C THR A 138 13.00 -8.40 -3.90
N GLU A 139 12.49 -9.61 -4.13
CA GLU A 139 11.10 -9.82 -4.53
C GLU A 139 10.17 -9.50 -3.37
N TRP A 140 9.29 -8.53 -3.56
CA TRP A 140 8.31 -8.11 -2.56
C TRP A 140 6.91 -8.36 -3.11
N THR A 141 6.19 -9.26 -2.46
CA THR A 141 4.76 -9.46 -2.71
C THR A 141 3.95 -8.90 -1.56
N ARG A 142 2.86 -8.20 -1.91
CA ARG A 142 1.87 -7.78 -0.92
C ARG A 142 0.54 -8.47 -1.16
N LEU A 143 -0.03 -8.99 -0.09
CA LEU A 143 -1.41 -9.44 -0.02
C LEU A 143 -2.22 -8.43 0.81
N GLU A 144 -3.37 -8.01 0.31
CA GLU A 144 -4.30 -7.11 0.99
C GLU A 144 -5.70 -7.75 1.05
N VAL A 145 -6.32 -7.75 2.23
CA VAL A 145 -7.75 -8.04 2.39
C VAL A 145 -8.47 -6.73 2.61
N VAL A 146 -9.38 -6.40 1.69
CA VAL A 146 -10.10 -5.14 1.68
C VAL A 146 -11.52 -5.36 2.19
N TYR A 147 -11.83 -4.69 3.30
CA TYR A 147 -13.13 -4.71 3.95
C TYR A 147 -13.84 -3.39 3.66
N LYS A 148 -15.09 -3.43 3.22
CA LYS A 148 -15.92 -2.23 2.95
C LYS A 148 -17.27 -2.33 3.64
N ARG A 149 -17.92 -1.19 3.84
CA ARG A 149 -19.29 -1.08 4.41
C ARG A 149 -19.39 -1.91 5.71
N ASP A 150 -20.37 -2.80 5.80
CA ASP A 150 -20.60 -3.65 6.98
C ASP A 150 -19.38 -4.51 7.34
N ARG A 151 -18.60 -4.98 6.37
CA ARG A 151 -17.41 -5.80 6.65
C ARG A 151 -16.31 -5.00 7.36
N ALA A 152 -16.15 -3.72 7.02
CA ALA A 152 -15.20 -2.84 7.70
C ALA A 152 -15.66 -2.54 9.13
N LYS A 153 -16.95 -2.28 9.34
CA LYS A 153 -17.52 -2.12 10.69
C LYS A 153 -17.33 -3.38 11.54
N ARG A 154 -17.71 -4.54 11.01
CA ARG A 154 -17.52 -5.83 11.71
C ARG A 154 -16.06 -6.08 12.03
N LEU A 155 -15.13 -5.76 11.13
CA LEU A 155 -13.72 -5.89 11.41
C LEU A 155 -13.32 -5.09 12.66
N VAL A 156 -13.70 -3.81 12.74
CA VAL A 156 -13.40 -2.98 13.92
C VAL A 156 -14.02 -3.55 15.21
N GLU A 157 -15.26 -4.02 15.16
CA GLU A 157 -15.89 -4.69 16.32
C GLU A 157 -15.06 -5.90 16.79
N HIS A 158 -14.51 -6.71 15.88
CA HIS A 158 -13.64 -7.82 16.27
C HIS A 158 -12.30 -7.34 16.82
N LEU A 159 -11.67 -6.36 16.18
CA LEU A 159 -10.36 -5.85 16.60
C LEU A 159 -10.42 -5.15 17.97
N ILE A 160 -11.49 -4.40 18.25
CA ILE A 160 -11.58 -3.55 19.45
C ILE A 160 -12.42 -4.20 20.55
N ASP A 161 -13.63 -4.69 20.23
CA ASP A 161 -14.55 -5.18 21.26
C ASP A 161 -14.21 -6.60 21.70
N ARG A 162 -13.55 -7.38 20.83
CA ARG A 162 -13.10 -8.75 21.13
C ARG A 162 -11.59 -8.87 21.30
N ASP A 163 -10.87 -7.75 21.23
CA ASP A 163 -9.41 -7.67 21.32
C ASP A 163 -8.71 -8.66 20.36
N LEU A 164 -9.31 -8.91 19.18
CA LEU A 164 -8.77 -9.86 18.22
C LEU A 164 -7.51 -9.27 17.56
N PRO A 165 -6.35 -9.95 17.62
CA PRO A 165 -5.15 -9.47 16.95
C PRO A 165 -5.36 -9.30 15.44
N ILE A 166 -4.81 -8.23 14.86
CA ILE A 166 -4.99 -7.90 13.44
C ILE A 166 -4.54 -9.04 12.52
N GLY A 167 -3.42 -9.69 12.87
CA GLY A 167 -2.91 -10.82 12.13
C GLY A 167 -3.89 -12.00 12.10
N GLU A 168 -4.52 -12.29 13.23
CA GLU A 168 -5.54 -13.34 13.34
C GLU A 168 -6.80 -12.97 12.55
N ALA A 169 -7.25 -11.72 12.60
CA ALA A 169 -8.40 -11.26 11.82
C ALA A 169 -8.19 -11.43 10.30
N LEU A 170 -6.99 -11.07 9.81
CA LEU A 170 -6.61 -11.23 8.42
C LEU A 170 -6.51 -12.71 8.03
N ARG A 171 -5.73 -13.51 8.78
CA ARG A 171 -5.53 -14.94 8.51
C ARG A 171 -6.84 -15.72 8.61
N GLY A 172 -7.69 -15.41 9.59
CA GLY A 172 -9.03 -16.00 9.73
C GLY A 172 -9.91 -15.74 8.51
N THR A 173 -9.88 -14.52 7.98
CA THR A 173 -10.59 -14.17 6.74
C THR A 173 -10.05 -14.94 5.54
N LEU A 174 -8.72 -15.03 5.39
CA LEU A 174 -8.11 -15.80 4.30
C LEU A 174 -8.46 -17.30 4.39
N LYS A 175 -8.30 -17.91 5.57
CA LYS A 175 -8.61 -19.33 5.83
C LYS A 175 -10.04 -19.69 5.45
N GLN A 176 -10.99 -18.76 5.65
CA GLN A 176 -12.38 -18.97 5.30
C GLN A 176 -12.66 -18.80 3.79
N TYR A 177 -11.95 -17.89 3.10
CA TYR A 177 -12.34 -17.45 1.75
C TYR A 177 -11.48 -17.99 0.63
N LEU A 178 -10.22 -18.35 0.89
CA LEU A 178 -9.25 -18.75 -0.12
C LEU A 178 -8.38 -19.89 0.39
N ARG A 179 -8.17 -20.89 -0.47
CA ARG A 179 -7.27 -22.00 -0.17
C ARG A 179 -6.55 -22.44 -1.42
N PHE A 180 -5.23 -22.39 -1.39
CA PHE A 180 -4.39 -22.97 -2.43
C PHE A 180 -4.09 -24.42 -2.11
N LEU A 181 -4.02 -25.25 -3.15
CA LEU A 181 -4.03 -26.70 -3.03
C LEU A 181 -2.76 -27.30 -3.64
N THR A 182 -2.27 -28.37 -3.02
CA THR A 182 -1.35 -29.29 -3.67
C THR A 182 -2.18 -30.26 -4.53
N PRO A 183 -1.88 -30.41 -5.83
CA PRO A 183 -2.63 -31.29 -6.71
C PRO A 183 -2.68 -32.72 -6.20
N GLY A 184 -3.89 -33.28 -6.18
CA GLY A 184 -4.15 -34.68 -5.82
C GLY A 184 -4.80 -35.45 -6.97
N ASN A 185 -4.98 -36.74 -6.75
CA ASN A 185 -5.58 -37.64 -7.75
C ASN A 185 -7.11 -37.72 -7.67
N ASP A 186 -7.73 -37.11 -6.65
CA ASP A 186 -9.19 -37.08 -6.49
C ASP A 186 -9.81 -36.04 -7.43
N SER A 187 -10.94 -36.34 -8.07
CA SER A 187 -11.65 -35.36 -8.92
C SER A 187 -12.26 -34.20 -8.11
N ASN A 188 -12.54 -34.42 -6.83
CA ASN A 188 -13.07 -33.43 -5.91
C ASN A 188 -11.94 -32.63 -5.23
N LYS A 189 -11.68 -31.43 -5.74
CA LYS A 189 -10.68 -30.47 -5.21
C LYS A 189 -10.84 -30.13 -3.73
N SER A 190 -12.03 -30.30 -3.14
CA SER A 190 -12.23 -30.04 -1.70
C SER A 190 -11.41 -30.99 -0.81
N ARG A 191 -11.09 -32.18 -1.31
CA ARG A 191 -10.29 -33.22 -0.62
C ARG A 191 -8.79 -33.08 -0.84
N TRP A 192 -8.37 -32.18 -1.74
CA TRP A 192 -6.95 -31.96 -1.96
C TRP A 192 -6.32 -31.29 -0.74
N PRO A 193 -5.10 -31.69 -0.37
CA PRO A 193 -4.37 -31.04 0.71
C PRO A 193 -4.09 -29.57 0.36
N SER A 194 -4.04 -28.73 1.40
CA SER A 194 -3.61 -27.34 1.24
C SER A 194 -2.12 -27.30 0.87
N ALA A 195 -1.72 -26.32 0.07
CA ALA A 195 -0.32 -26.08 -0.22
C ALA A 195 0.44 -25.70 1.06
N SER A 196 1.64 -26.23 1.27
CA SER A 196 2.40 -26.05 2.52
C SER A 196 2.69 -24.58 2.84
N TRP A 197 3.13 -23.80 1.85
CA TRP A 197 3.35 -22.35 1.98
C TRP A 197 2.07 -21.58 2.37
N TRP A 198 0.90 -22.06 1.94
CA TRP A 198 -0.38 -21.46 2.31
C TRP A 198 -0.77 -21.80 3.74
N VAL A 199 -0.48 -23.03 4.18
CA VAL A 199 -0.66 -23.44 5.58
C VAL A 199 0.26 -22.62 6.48
N GLU A 200 1.54 -22.48 6.11
CA GLU A 200 2.52 -21.67 6.84
C GLU A 200 2.05 -20.23 7.03
N LEU A 201 1.56 -19.56 5.97
CA LEU A 201 0.98 -18.21 6.07
C LEU A 201 -0.15 -18.10 7.11
N LEU A 202 -1.02 -19.12 7.16
CA LEU A 202 -2.23 -19.12 7.99
C LEU A 202 -1.98 -19.58 9.42
N GLU A 203 -0.99 -20.44 9.63
CA GLU A 203 -0.62 -21.02 10.93
C GLU A 203 0.48 -20.26 11.65
N ASP A 204 1.26 -19.43 10.95
CA ASP A 204 2.32 -18.65 11.57
C ASP A 204 1.76 -17.85 12.77
N VAL A 205 2.15 -18.29 13.97
CA VAL A 205 1.68 -17.78 15.27
C VAL A 205 2.52 -16.57 15.71
N ALA A 206 3.58 -16.21 14.97
CA ALA A 206 4.22 -14.94 15.20
C ALA A 206 3.16 -13.84 15.00
N SER A 207 2.98 -13.01 16.03
CA SER A 207 2.10 -11.85 15.94
C SER A 207 2.54 -11.07 14.71
N LEU A 208 1.66 -10.92 13.71
CA LEU A 208 1.90 -9.98 12.64
C LEU A 208 1.94 -8.60 13.28
N THR A 209 3.15 -8.14 13.58
CA THR A 209 3.38 -6.80 14.09
C THR A 209 2.99 -5.84 12.98
N LEU A 210 2.41 -4.68 13.35
CA LEU A 210 2.22 -3.57 12.41
C LEU A 210 3.61 -3.04 12.02
N THR A 211 4.27 -3.74 11.11
CA THR A 211 5.61 -3.40 10.64
C THR A 211 5.46 -2.34 9.58
N ILE A 212 5.92 -1.14 9.91
CA ILE A 212 5.86 0.01 9.02
C ILE A 212 7.29 0.50 8.83
N LYS A 213 7.94 0.05 7.75
CA LYS A 213 9.25 0.60 7.36
C LYS A 213 9.04 2.09 7.00
N LYS A 214 9.76 2.97 7.69
CA LYS A 214 9.72 4.42 7.48
C LYS A 214 10.14 4.71 6.05
N ASP A 215 9.18 5.09 5.23
CA ASP A 215 9.37 5.43 3.81
C ASP A 215 9.32 6.96 3.68
N VAL A 216 10.19 7.62 4.45
CA VAL A 216 10.38 9.06 4.38
C VAL A 216 11.64 9.24 3.57
N LYS A 217 11.50 9.70 2.32
CA LYS A 217 12.66 10.16 1.54
C LYS A 217 13.37 11.24 2.37
N SER A 218 14.56 10.89 2.84
CA SER A 218 15.46 11.77 3.57
C SER A 218 16.03 12.84 2.63
N ILE A 219 16.73 13.85 3.18
CA ILE A 219 17.40 14.84 2.33
C ILE A 219 18.51 14.17 1.50
N GLU A 220 19.13 13.15 2.08
CA GLU A 220 20.13 12.28 1.49
C GLU A 220 19.54 11.51 0.30
N ASP A 221 18.37 10.87 0.45
CA ASP A 221 17.68 10.18 -0.65
C ASP A 221 17.30 11.14 -1.80
N MET A 222 17.00 12.40 -1.47
CA MET A 222 16.73 13.44 -2.47
C MET A 222 18.01 13.87 -3.19
N ALA A 223 19.13 13.98 -2.48
CA ALA A 223 20.44 14.30 -3.05
C ALA A 223 20.91 13.18 -4.00
N ASP A 224 20.81 11.92 -3.58
CA ASP A 224 21.15 10.76 -4.40
C ASP A 224 20.29 10.69 -5.67
N TRP A 225 19.00 11.03 -5.57
CA TRP A 225 18.13 11.10 -6.73
C TRP A 225 18.52 12.22 -7.70
N VAL A 226 18.91 13.40 -7.18
CA VAL A 226 19.43 14.51 -8.01
C VAL A 226 20.71 14.07 -8.73
N ASP A 227 21.63 13.42 -8.02
CA ASP A 227 22.86 12.89 -8.61
C ASP A 227 22.56 11.89 -9.75
N ARG A 228 21.74 10.88 -9.46
CA ARG A 228 21.45 9.81 -10.44
C ARG A 228 20.61 10.27 -11.63
N GLN A 229 19.64 11.17 -11.43
CA GLN A 229 18.63 11.47 -12.45
C GLN A 229 18.81 12.83 -13.11
N ILE A 230 19.44 13.77 -12.43
CA ILE A 230 19.48 15.18 -12.86
C ILE A 230 20.91 15.62 -13.20
N ALA A 231 21.96 15.03 -12.60
CA ALA A 231 23.34 15.47 -12.80
C ALA A 231 23.76 15.57 -14.28
N PRO A 232 23.45 14.62 -15.18
CA PRO A 232 23.81 14.75 -16.60
C PRO A 232 23.17 15.97 -17.27
N THR A 233 21.90 16.28 -16.94
CA THR A 233 21.21 17.46 -17.47
C THR A 233 21.80 18.74 -16.89
N MET A 234 22.12 18.78 -15.59
CA MET A 234 22.78 19.95 -14.99
C MET A 234 24.15 20.21 -15.60
N ALA A 235 24.94 19.15 -15.83
CA ALA A 235 26.25 19.25 -16.46
C ALA A 235 26.14 19.75 -17.91
N ALA A 236 25.14 19.30 -18.67
CA ALA A 236 24.89 19.78 -20.03
C ALA A 236 24.54 21.27 -20.06
N ILE A 237 23.63 21.73 -19.19
CA ILE A 237 23.25 23.14 -19.09
C ILE A 237 24.45 23.98 -18.66
N LEU A 238 25.20 23.55 -17.65
CA LEU A 238 26.37 24.27 -17.17
C LEU A 238 27.45 24.42 -18.25
N THR A 239 27.72 23.35 -18.99
CA THR A 239 28.65 23.37 -20.13
C THR A 239 28.18 24.33 -21.22
N ALA A 240 26.89 24.30 -21.57
CA ALA A 240 26.33 25.19 -22.59
C ALA A 240 26.32 26.67 -22.19
N HIS A 241 26.28 26.94 -20.87
CA HIS A 241 26.38 28.27 -20.29
C HIS A 241 27.81 28.65 -19.89
N GLU A 242 28.84 27.92 -20.37
CA GLU A 242 30.26 28.19 -20.11
C GLU A 242 30.60 28.34 -18.62
N GLY A 243 29.94 27.55 -17.77
CA GLY A 243 30.15 27.57 -16.32
C GLY A 243 29.30 28.58 -15.55
N ASP A 244 28.43 29.37 -16.20
CA ASP A 244 27.50 30.26 -15.49
C ASP A 244 26.42 29.47 -14.71
N LEU A 245 26.35 29.72 -13.40
CA LEU A 245 25.40 29.10 -12.46
C LEU A 245 24.13 29.93 -12.22
N SER A 246 24.00 31.10 -12.83
CA SER A 246 22.87 32.01 -12.61
C SER A 246 21.51 31.35 -12.89
N TRP A 247 21.45 30.41 -13.84
CA TRP A 247 20.25 29.63 -14.13
C TRP A 247 19.87 28.71 -12.97
N LEU A 248 20.84 28.12 -12.27
CA LEU A 248 20.60 27.22 -11.15
C LEU A 248 19.97 27.97 -9.98
N HIS A 249 20.51 29.14 -9.65
CA HIS A 249 19.93 30.02 -8.62
C HIS A 249 18.48 30.38 -8.93
N LYS A 250 18.16 30.71 -10.20
CA LYS A 250 16.79 31.01 -10.63
C LYS A 250 15.86 29.79 -10.48
N ILE A 251 16.34 28.59 -10.84
CA ILE A 251 15.56 27.36 -10.72
C ILE A 251 15.29 27.01 -9.25
N VAL A 252 16.31 27.10 -8.38
CA VAL A 252 16.17 26.84 -6.95
C VAL A 252 15.21 27.84 -6.31
N ALA A 253 15.33 29.13 -6.63
CA ALA A 253 14.41 30.16 -6.15
C ALA A 253 12.95 29.86 -6.57
N LYS A 254 12.72 29.45 -7.82
CA LYS A 254 11.39 29.04 -8.30
C LYS A 254 10.91 27.73 -7.65
N GLY A 255 11.82 26.81 -7.35
CA GLY A 255 11.55 25.54 -6.66
C GLY A 255 11.13 25.73 -5.21
N SER A 256 11.78 26.64 -4.48
CA SER A 256 11.52 26.93 -3.07
C SER A 256 10.06 27.31 -2.79
N LYS A 257 9.43 28.03 -3.72
CA LYS A 257 8.02 28.42 -3.65
C LYS A 257 7.05 27.25 -3.75
N ARG A 258 7.52 26.08 -4.19
CA ARG A 258 6.73 24.87 -4.47
C ARG A 258 7.06 23.72 -3.50
N LEU A 259 7.71 24.01 -2.37
CA LEU A 259 8.01 22.98 -1.38
C LEU A 259 6.72 22.41 -0.78
N THR A 260 6.51 21.11 -0.99
CA THR A 260 5.41 20.35 -0.42
C THR A 260 5.60 20.14 1.07
N ARG A 261 4.55 19.70 1.77
CA ARG A 261 4.65 19.34 3.19
C ARG A 261 5.73 18.28 3.44
N ARG A 262 5.86 17.30 2.53
CA ARG A 262 6.90 16.26 2.60
C ARG A 262 8.31 16.85 2.54
N HIS A 263 8.56 17.81 1.65
CA HIS A 263 9.87 18.48 1.59
C HIS A 263 10.17 19.22 2.89
N LYS A 264 9.19 19.95 3.44
CA LYS A 264 9.34 20.69 4.70
C LYS A 264 9.62 19.76 5.89
N ASP A 265 8.92 18.64 5.97
CA ASP A 265 9.10 17.66 7.03
C ASP A 265 10.49 16.98 6.92
N ALA A 266 10.97 16.68 5.70
CA ALA A 266 12.31 16.14 5.47
C ALA A 266 13.41 17.16 5.86
N ILE A 267 13.27 18.42 5.45
CA ILE A 267 14.19 19.52 5.83
C ILE A 267 14.24 19.65 7.37
N SER A 268 13.07 19.71 8.02
CA SER A 268 13.01 19.82 9.49
C SER A 268 13.68 18.64 10.18
N THR A 269 13.52 17.42 9.65
CA THR A 269 14.13 16.22 10.21
C THR A 269 15.65 16.26 10.06
N TYR A 270 16.16 16.64 8.89
CA TYR A 270 17.59 16.76 8.60
C TYR A 270 18.27 17.82 9.50
N LEU A 271 17.66 19.00 9.62
CA LEU A 271 18.21 20.08 10.45
C LEU A 271 18.20 19.76 11.95
N GLN A 272 17.24 18.97 12.43
CA GLN A 272 17.17 18.52 13.83
C GLN A 272 18.15 17.38 14.15
N GLY A 273 18.56 16.60 13.14
CA GLY A 273 19.56 15.53 13.29
C GLY A 273 21.02 16.02 13.30
N GLY A 274 21.26 17.31 13.10
CA GLY A 274 22.60 17.92 13.04
C GLY A 274 23.10 18.55 14.35
N THR A 275 22.43 18.30 15.49
CA THR A 275 22.93 18.71 16.81
C THR A 275 23.43 17.48 17.55
N VAL A 276 24.72 17.19 17.40
CA VAL A 276 25.52 16.44 18.38
C VAL A 276 26.24 17.46 19.23
#